data_AF-A0A925JXK2-F1
#
_entry.id   AF-A0A925JXK2-F1
#
_cell.length_a   1.000
_cell.length_b   1.000
_cell.length_c   1.000
_cell.angle_alpha   90.00
_cell.angle_beta   90.00
_cell.angle_gamma   90.00
#
_symmetry.space_group_name_H-M   'P 1'
#
loop_
_entity.id
_entity.type
_entity.pdbx_description
1 polymer ?
#
loop_
_entity_poly.entity_id
_entity_poly.type
_entity_poly.pdbx_seq_one_letter_code
_entity_poly.pdbx_strand_id
1 'polypeptide(L)'
;HDVCVLPVSSNPLTLCKTSNRLVLSLLLGVPVVADRIPSYEEFGAFVRFADWERNLRAYAADAELRRRHVQEGRDYIRSNYNKERAIAQWSSLFRSLLG
;
A
#
# COMPACT_ATOMS: atom_id res chain seq x y z
N HIS A 1 -0.90 -15.68 8.09
CA HIS A 1 -1.88 -15.21 7.09
C HIS A 1 -1.17 -15.16 5.75
N ASP A 2 -1.80 -15.68 4.68
CA ASP A 2 -1.11 -15.86 3.39
C ASP A 2 -1.32 -14.70 2.42
N VAL A 3 -2.50 -14.05 2.45
CA VAL A 3 -2.84 -12.88 1.62
C VAL A 3 -3.87 -12.01 2.36
N CYS A 4 -3.74 -10.69 2.26
CA CYS A 4 -4.74 -9.72 2.69
C CYS A 4 -5.56 -9.28 1.48
N VAL A 5 -6.89 -9.36 1.60
CA VAL A 5 -7.83 -8.98 0.55
C VAL A 5 -8.53 -7.69 0.96
N LEU A 6 -8.43 -6.65 0.14
CA LEU A 6 -9.02 -5.34 0.39
C LEU A 6 -10.03 -4.98 -0.71
N PRO A 7 -11.27 -5.51 -0.65
CA PRO A 7 -12.32 -5.14 -1.59
C PRO A 7 -12.83 -3.73 -1.27
N VAL A 8 -13.07 -2.95 -2.31
CA VAL A 8 -13.53 -1.57 -2.23
C VAL A 8 -14.53 -1.29 -3.34
N SER A 9 -15.77 -0.98 -2.97
CA SER A 9 -16.76 -0.45 -3.91
C SER A 9 -16.46 1.03 -4.20
N SER A 10 -16.32 1.39 -5.48
CA SER A 10 -16.02 2.77 -5.88
C SER A 10 -17.19 3.70 -5.59
N ASN A 11 -16.96 4.67 -4.71
CA ASN A 11 -17.86 5.78 -4.41
C ASN A 11 -17.05 6.95 -3.83
N PRO A 12 -17.62 8.17 -3.74
CA PRO A 12 -16.87 9.34 -3.26
C PRO A 12 -16.22 9.17 -1.88
N LEU A 13 -16.81 8.37 -0.98
CA LEU A 13 -16.30 8.13 0.37
C LEU A 13 -15.16 7.10 0.41
N THR A 14 -15.08 6.21 -0.56
CA THR A 14 -14.00 5.21 -0.66
C THR A 14 -12.81 5.73 -1.43
N LEU A 15 -13.02 6.60 -2.42
CA LEU A 15 -11.96 7.19 -3.23
C LEU A 15 -11.05 8.14 -2.44
N CYS A 16 -11.55 8.76 -1.36
CA CYS A 16 -10.77 9.66 -0.50
C CYS A 16 -10.03 8.94 0.63
N LYS A 17 -10.11 7.61 0.73
CA LYS A 17 -9.46 6.85 1.80
C LYS A 17 -7.95 6.80 1.59
N THR A 18 -7.21 6.71 2.69
CA THR A 18 -5.75 6.53 2.69
C THR A 18 -5.34 5.07 2.53
N SER A 19 -4.04 4.85 2.35
CA SER A 19 -3.41 3.53 2.17
C SER A 19 -3.18 2.74 3.46
N ASN A 20 -3.68 3.18 4.62
CA ASN A 20 -3.29 2.64 5.93
C ASN A 20 -3.46 1.12 6.06
N ARG A 21 -4.55 0.53 5.55
CA ARG A 21 -4.80 -0.92 5.63
C ARG A 21 -3.79 -1.71 4.78
N LEU A 22 -3.50 -1.21 3.59
CA LEU A 22 -2.52 -1.79 2.67
C LEU A 22 -1.11 -1.70 3.28
N VAL A 23 -0.72 -0.52 3.76
CA VAL A 23 0.57 -0.27 4.41
C VAL A 23 0.77 -1.19 5.62
N LEU A 24 -0.24 -1.29 6.49
CA LEU A 24 -0.19 -2.17 7.66
C LEU A 24 0.00 -3.64 7.26
N SER A 25 -0.72 -4.11 6.25
CA SER A 25 -0.60 -5.49 5.76
C SER A 25 0.83 -5.82 5.31
N LEU A 26 1.43 -4.95 4.49
CA LEU A 26 2.80 -5.16 4.01
C LEU A 26 3.83 -5.11 5.15
N LEU A 27 3.66 -4.18 6.11
CA LEU A 27 4.50 -4.12 7.30
C LEU A 27 4.40 -5.40 8.15
N LEU A 28 3.20 -5.98 8.27
CA LEU A 28 2.97 -7.27 8.94
C LEU A 28 3.42 -8.49 8.12
N GLY A 29 3.92 -8.28 6.90
CA GLY A 29 4.50 -9.34 6.07
C GLY A 29 3.47 -10.10 5.26
N VAL A 30 2.28 -9.51 5.05
CA VAL A 30 1.18 -10.14 4.34
C VAL A 30 1.00 -9.44 2.98
N PRO A 31 1.15 -10.15 1.85
CA PRO A 31 0.95 -9.57 0.52
C PRO A 31 -0.52 -9.18 0.32
N VAL A 32 -0.76 -8.20 -0.54
CA VAL A 32 -2.09 -7.60 -0.73
C VAL A 32 -2.63 -7.86 -2.13
N VAL A 33 -3.91 -8.24 -2.19
CA VAL A 33 -4.76 -8.09 -3.38
C VAL A 33 -5.85 -7.08 -3.02
N ALA A 34 -6.06 -6.08 -3.85
CA ALA A 34 -7.01 -4.99 -3.55
C ALA A 34 -7.80 -4.54 -4.78
N ASP A 35 -8.93 -3.88 -4.54
CA ASP A 35 -9.50 -2.98 -5.56
C ASP A 35 -8.66 -1.70 -5.65
N ARG A 36 -8.69 -1.04 -6.81
CA ARG A 36 -7.96 0.21 -7.02
C ARG A 36 -8.73 1.39 -6.42
N ILE A 37 -8.02 2.18 -5.61
CA ILE A 37 -8.38 3.55 -5.24
C ILE A 37 -7.14 4.43 -5.40
N PRO A 38 -7.28 5.77 -5.53
CA PRO A 38 -6.14 6.65 -5.80
C PRO A 38 -4.95 6.47 -4.84
N SER A 39 -5.22 6.35 -3.54
CA SER A 39 -4.15 6.16 -2.54
C SER A 39 -3.44 4.81 -2.61
N TYR A 40 -3.94 3.84 -3.39
CA TYR A 40 -3.29 2.55 -3.56
C TYR A 40 -2.37 2.51 -4.80
N GLU A 41 -2.50 3.46 -5.72
CA GLU A 41 -1.85 3.39 -7.04
C GLU A 41 -0.32 3.32 -6.96
N GLU A 42 0.29 4.06 -6.02
CA GLU A 42 1.75 4.09 -5.82
C GLU A 42 2.34 2.72 -5.44
N PHE A 43 1.54 1.80 -4.91
CA PHE A 43 1.97 0.47 -4.48
C PHE A 43 1.88 -0.57 -5.61
N GLY A 44 1.48 -0.18 -6.83
CA GLY A 44 1.20 -1.11 -7.93
C GLY A 44 2.37 -1.93 -8.45
N ALA A 45 3.60 -1.60 -8.05
CA ALA A 45 4.78 -2.43 -8.33
C ALA A 45 4.77 -3.77 -7.56
N PHE A 46 4.18 -3.79 -6.35
CA PHE A 46 4.22 -4.94 -5.43
C PHE A 46 2.86 -5.27 -4.80
N VAL A 47 1.78 -4.59 -5.22
CA VAL A 47 0.38 -4.93 -4.89
C VAL A 47 -0.36 -5.35 -6.15
N ARG A 48 -1.18 -6.39 -6.04
CA ARG A 48 -2.00 -6.90 -7.14
C ARG A 48 -3.40 -6.31 -7.08
N PHE A 49 -3.98 -5.97 -8.24
CA PHE A 49 -5.27 -5.30 -8.31
C PHE A 49 -6.32 -6.04 -9.13
N ALA A 50 -7.58 -5.90 -8.70
CA ALA A 50 -8.82 -6.28 -9.37
C ALA A 50 -9.05 -7.78 -9.62
N ASP A 51 -8.24 -8.44 -10.44
CA ASP A 51 -8.49 -9.83 -10.85
C ASP A 51 -8.26 -10.82 -9.69
N TRP A 52 -9.28 -10.97 -8.85
CA TRP A 52 -9.20 -11.68 -7.57
C TRP A 52 -8.75 -13.11 -7.74
N GLU A 53 -9.41 -13.85 -8.63
CA GLU A 53 -9.12 -15.26 -8.84
C GLU A 53 -7.69 -15.44 -9.34
N ARG A 54 -7.30 -14.72 -10.39
CA ARG A 54 -5.96 -14.82 -10.96
C ARG A 54 -4.88 -14.44 -9.94
N ASN A 55 -5.06 -13.34 -9.23
CA ASN A 55 -4.05 -12.83 -8.31
C ASN A 55 -3.92 -13.69 -7.05
N LEU A 56 -5.03 -14.20 -6.53
CA LEU A 56 -5.02 -15.15 -5.41
C LEU A 56 -4.36 -16.46 -5.83
N ARG A 57 -4.67 -17.00 -7.02
CA ARG A 57 -4.00 -18.19 -7.56
C ARG A 57 -2.50 -17.96 -7.77
N ALA A 58 -2.10 -16.81 -8.29
CA ALA A 58 -0.69 -16.45 -8.47
C ALA A 58 0.05 -16.44 -7.13
N TYR A 59 -0.52 -15.79 -6.10
CA TYR A 59 0.07 -15.83 -4.77
C TYR A 59 0.02 -17.21 -4.13
N ALA A 60 -0.99 -18.04 -4.37
CA ALA A 60 -1.04 -19.40 -3.84
C ALA A 60 0.05 -20.29 -4.47
N ALA A 61 0.30 -20.15 -5.77
CA ALA A 61 1.25 -20.96 -6.52
C ALA A 61 2.71 -20.52 -6.36
N ASP A 62 2.97 -19.24 -6.09
CA ASP A 62 4.32 -18.67 -6.07
C ASP A 62 4.64 -17.99 -4.72
N ALA A 63 5.35 -18.73 -3.85
CA ALA A 63 5.80 -18.21 -2.57
C ALA A 63 6.92 -17.17 -2.69
N GLU A 64 7.72 -17.21 -3.75
CA GLU A 64 8.79 -16.25 -3.97
C GLU A 64 8.21 -14.90 -4.39
N LEU A 65 7.19 -14.90 -5.24
CA LEU A 65 6.42 -13.71 -5.58
C LEU A 65 5.85 -13.02 -4.32
N ARG A 66 5.25 -13.80 -3.40
CA ARG A 66 4.74 -13.26 -2.12
C ARG A 66 5.85 -12.59 -1.31
N ARG A 67 6.98 -13.28 -1.14
CA ARG A 67 8.13 -12.76 -0.38
C ARG A 67 8.68 -11.48 -0.99
N ARG A 68 8.90 -11.48 -2.31
CA ARG A 68 9.42 -10.32 -3.05
C ARG A 68 8.52 -9.11 -2.91
N HIS A 69 7.22 -9.26 -3.16
CA HIS A 69 6.26 -8.16 -3.05
C HIS A 69 6.19 -7.57 -1.64
N VAL A 70 6.20 -8.43 -0.61
CA VAL A 70 6.26 -7.98 0.78
C VAL A 70 7.55 -7.22 1.07
N GLN A 71 8.69 -7.72 0.59
CA GLN A 71 9.99 -7.10 0.81
C GLN A 71 10.08 -5.73 0.12
N GLU A 72 9.79 -5.66 -1.18
CA GLU A 72 9.75 -4.41 -1.95
C GLU A 72 8.79 -3.40 -1.32
N GLY A 73 7.60 -3.86 -0.90
CA GLY A 73 6.63 -3.00 -0.24
C GLY A 73 7.11 -2.45 1.10
N ARG A 74 7.75 -3.27 1.94
CA ARG A 74 8.34 -2.81 3.19
C ARG A 74 9.45 -1.78 2.98
N ASP A 75 10.31 -2.02 1.99
CA ASP A 75 11.42 -1.12 1.68
C ASP A 75 10.91 0.22 1.14
N TYR A 76 9.89 0.18 0.27
CA TYR A 76 9.19 1.36 -0.19
C TYR A 76 8.55 2.14 0.96
N ILE A 77 7.81 1.46 1.85
CA ILE A 77 7.13 2.09 2.99
C ILE A 77 8.13 2.74 3.94
N ARG A 78 9.23 2.06 4.29
CA ARG A 78 10.27 2.63 5.18
C ARG A 78 10.91 3.89 4.59
N SER A 79 11.05 3.94 3.27
CA SER A 79 11.69 5.07 2.56
C SER A 79 10.76 6.27 2.37
N ASN A 80 9.44 6.04 2.32
CA ASN A 80 8.45 7.08 1.95
C ASN A 80 7.51 7.48 3.10
N TYR A 81 7.24 6.57 4.05
CA TYR A 81 6.29 6.72 5.14
C TYR A 81 6.98 6.61 6.50
N ASN A 82 7.94 7.51 6.74
CA ASN A 82 8.65 7.61 8.01
C ASN A 82 8.38 8.94 8.72
N LYS A 83 8.72 8.96 10.01
CA LYS A 83 8.48 10.10 10.89
C LYS A 83 9.23 11.33 10.41
N GLU A 84 10.46 11.15 9.93
CA GLU A 84 11.35 12.21 9.47
C GLU A 84 10.74 12.96 8.29
N ARG A 85 10.18 12.24 7.31
CA ARG A 85 9.47 12.83 6.17
C ARG A 85 8.21 13.58 6.60
N ALA A 86 7.41 13.01 7.50
CA ALA A 86 6.23 13.69 8.01
C ALA A 86 6.60 15.01 8.71
N ILE A 87 7.64 15.00 9.55
CA ILE A 87 8.17 16.20 10.20
C ILE A 87 8.67 17.22 9.17
N ALA A 88 9.41 16.77 8.15
CA ALA A 88 9.95 17.64 7.11
C ALA A 88 8.84 18.32 6.29
N GLN A 89 7.77 17.60 5.94
CA GLN A 89 6.61 18.14 5.22
C GLN A 89 5.89 19.21 6.04
N TRP A 90 5.57 18.92 7.31
CA TRP A 90 4.95 19.92 8.19
C TRP A 90 5.85 21.13 8.42
N SER A 91 7.14 20.91 8.67
CA SER A 91 8.10 22.00 8.87
C SER A 91 8.22 22.89 7.64
N SER A 92 8.20 22.31 6.44
CA SER A 92 8.20 23.06 5.18
C SER A 92 6.95 23.92 5.03
N LEU A 93 5.77 23.34 5.32
CA LEU A 93 4.50 24.07 5.25
C LEU A 93 4.45 25.24 6.23
N PHE A 94 4.86 25.02 7.49
CA PHE A 94 4.86 26.09 8.48
C PHE A 94 5.85 27.20 8.12
N ARG A 95 7.05 26.85 7.61
CA ARG A 95 8.00 27.85 7.11
C ARG A 95 7.46 28.66 5.94
N SER A 96 6.70 28.05 5.02
CA SER A 96 6.14 28.78 3.87
C SER A 96 4.96 29.70 4.24
N LEU A 97 4.31 29.48 5.38
CA LEU A 97 3.17 30.27 5.84
C LEU A 97 3.55 31.34 6.88
N LEU A 98 4.64 31.12 7.62
CA LEU A 98 5.04 31.95 8.76
C LEU A 98 6.38 32.69 8.57
N GLY A 99 7.14 32.35 7.52
CA GLY A 99 8.36 33.05 7.12
C GLY A 99 8.09 34.02 5.98
#